data_AF-A0A6H9YNT6-F1
#
_entry.id   AF-A0A6H9YNT6-F1
#
_cell.length_a   1.000
_cell.length_b   1.000
_cell.length_c   1.000
_cell.angle_alpha   90.00
_cell.angle_beta   90.00
_cell.angle_gamma   90.00
#
_symmetry.space_group_name_H-M   'P 1'
#
loop_
_entity.id
_entity.type
_entity.pdbx_description
1 polymer ?
#
loop_
_entity_poly.entity_id
_entity_poly.type
_entity_poly.pdbx_seq_one_letter_code
_entity_poly.pdbx_strand_id
1 'polypeptide(L)'
;MRLVSDPRYGEVDLSASAEELTRLASAVAQGEGRLSSTSSPGSNALAGVEVKKTSGPGVLIHRDAEQQILVISGDCASRTVLAENLQAMATAEGGGHLHIDYFPGHFYLAEGSLSLVVNSPHAGMPNR
;
A
#
# COMPACT_ATOMS: atom_id res chain seq x y z
N MET A 1 -7.51 9.28 -3.00
CA MET A 1 -6.98 8.10 -2.30
C MET A 1 -7.22 8.27 -0.81
N ARG A 2 -7.72 7.23 -0.15
CA ARG A 2 -8.03 7.19 1.28
C ARG A 2 -7.15 6.14 1.96
N LEU A 3 -6.52 6.54 3.06
CA LEU A 3 -5.69 5.68 3.90
C LEU A 3 -6.19 5.79 5.34
N VAL A 4 -6.53 4.65 5.93
CA VAL A 4 -7.01 4.60 7.32
C VAL A 4 -6.24 3.53 8.06
N SER A 5 -5.60 3.91 9.16
CA SER A 5 -5.02 2.93 10.09
C SER A 5 -6.11 2.34 10.97
N ASP A 6 -6.22 1.02 11.03
CA ASP A 6 -6.99 0.33 12.05
C ASP A 6 -6.05 -0.13 13.19
N PRO A 7 -6.04 0.58 14.34
CA PRO A 7 -5.19 0.21 15.46
C PRO A 7 -5.60 -1.11 16.13
N ARG A 8 -6.81 -1.64 15.87
CA ARG A 8 -7.27 -2.90 16.46
C ARG A 8 -6.57 -4.10 15.84
N TYR A 9 -6.33 -4.04 14.54
CA TYR A 9 -5.70 -5.13 13.77
C TYR A 9 -4.25 -4.80 13.36
N GLY A 10 -3.79 -3.57 13.60
CA GLY A 10 -2.44 -3.15 13.25
C GLY A 10 -2.23 -2.99 11.74
N GLU A 11 -3.31 -2.73 11.01
CA GLU A 11 -3.34 -2.68 9.55
C GLU A 11 -3.66 -1.28 9.02
N VAL A 12 -3.44 -1.10 7.73
CA VAL A 12 -3.84 0.10 7.00
C VAL A 12 -4.75 -0.29 5.85
N ASP A 13 -5.95 0.29 5.81
CA ASP A 13 -6.86 0.22 4.69
C ASP A 13 -6.50 1.29 3.66
N LEU A 14 -6.23 0.85 2.43
CA LEU A 14 -6.05 1.68 1.25
C LEU A 14 -7.27 1.53 0.34
N SER A 15 -7.95 2.64 0.05
CA SER A 15 -8.99 2.71 -0.97
C SER A 15 -8.65 3.83 -1.96
N ALA A 16 -8.63 3.52 -3.25
CA ALA A 16 -8.20 4.44 -4.29
C ALA A 16 -8.93 4.15 -5.60
N SER A 17 -9.00 5.14 -6.50
CA SER A 17 -9.40 4.87 -7.88
C SER A 17 -8.34 4.03 -8.61
N ALA A 18 -8.70 3.44 -9.76
CA ALA A 18 -7.75 2.72 -10.61
C ALA A 18 -6.55 3.60 -11.02
N GLU A 19 -6.80 4.86 -11.34
CA GLU A 19 -5.77 5.85 -11.69
C GLU A 19 -4.85 6.16 -10.50
N GLU A 20 -5.40 6.26 -9.30
CA GLU A 20 -4.62 6.48 -8.08
C GLU A 20 -3.76 5.27 -7.71
N LEU A 21 -4.31 4.05 -7.80
CA LEU A 21 -3.55 2.82 -7.60
C LEU A 21 -2.44 2.65 -8.64
N THR A 22 -2.71 2.95 -9.91
CA THR A 22 -1.71 2.90 -10.99
C THR A 22 -0.57 3.90 -10.73
N ARG A 23 -0.89 5.10 -10.25
CA ARG A 23 0.13 6.09 -9.85
C ARG A 23 0.94 5.61 -8.65
N LEU A 24 0.30 5.01 -7.65
CA LEU A 24 1.00 4.43 -6.50
C LEU A 24 1.92 3.27 -6.93
N ALA A 25 1.42 2.35 -7.75
CA ALA A 25 2.21 1.24 -8.30
C ALA A 25 3.45 1.76 -9.05
N SER A 26 3.28 2.80 -9.87
CA SER A 26 4.38 3.45 -10.59
C SER A 26 5.42 4.05 -9.63
N ALA A 27 4.97 4.77 -8.59
CA ALA A 27 5.87 5.32 -7.58
C ALA A 27 6.63 4.23 -6.82
N VAL A 28 5.97 3.12 -6.46
CA VAL A 28 6.59 1.95 -5.80
C VAL A 28 7.65 1.31 -6.69
N ALA A 29 7.33 1.04 -7.96
CA ALA A 29 8.28 0.48 -8.92
C ALA A 29 9.50 1.39 -9.11
N GLN A 30 9.25 2.69 -9.31
CA GLN A 30 10.31 3.68 -9.41
C GLN A 30 11.10 3.80 -8.11
N GLY A 31 10.50 3.50 -6.96
CA GLY A 31 11.09 3.61 -5.63
C GLY A 31 11.08 5.02 -5.05
N GLU A 32 10.34 5.94 -5.65
CA GLU A 32 10.29 7.33 -5.22
C GLU A 32 8.94 7.96 -5.52
N GLY A 33 8.53 8.89 -4.68
CA GLY A 33 7.31 9.66 -4.87
C GLY A 33 6.56 9.87 -3.57
N ARG A 34 5.66 10.87 -3.59
CA ARG A 34 4.76 11.18 -2.49
C ARG A 34 3.36 11.40 -3.06
N LEU A 35 2.39 10.67 -2.52
CA LEU A 35 0.99 10.75 -2.93
C LEU A 35 0.15 11.15 -1.73
N SER A 36 -0.56 12.27 -1.85
CA SER A 36 -1.44 12.76 -0.78
C SER A 36 -2.74 11.97 -0.69
N SER A 37 -3.26 11.81 0.52
CA SER A 37 -4.63 11.36 0.73
C SER A 37 -5.61 12.52 0.52
N THR A 38 -6.80 12.19 0.04
CA THR A 38 -7.93 13.12 -0.13
C THR A 38 -8.86 13.17 1.08
N SER A 39 -8.54 12.44 2.16
CA SER A 39 -9.40 12.37 3.35
C SER A 39 -9.13 13.53 4.29
N SER A 40 -10.19 14.10 4.86
CA SER A 40 -10.08 15.13 5.91
C SER A 40 -9.34 14.57 7.13
N PRO A 41 -8.50 15.37 7.80
CA PRO A 41 -7.81 14.95 9.02
C PRO A 41 -8.79 14.43 10.09
N GLY A 42 -8.46 13.28 10.66
CA GLY A 42 -9.20 12.60 11.73
C GLY A 42 -8.28 11.58 12.41
N SER A 43 -8.65 11.03 13.56
CA SER A 43 -7.70 10.33 14.45
C SER A 43 -6.93 9.17 13.79
N ASN A 44 -7.49 8.57 12.74
CA ASN A 44 -6.95 7.37 12.10
C ASN A 44 -6.63 7.55 10.61
N ALA A 45 -6.86 8.74 10.03
CA ALA A 45 -6.59 8.99 8.62
C ALA A 45 -5.11 9.35 8.41
N LEU A 46 -4.45 8.72 7.43
CA LEU A 46 -3.09 9.09 7.03
C LEU A 46 -3.12 10.18 5.95
N ALA A 47 -2.18 11.10 6.03
CA ALA A 47 -1.99 12.21 5.10
C ALA A 47 -1.54 11.77 3.70
N GLY A 48 -1.00 10.56 3.55
CA GLY A 48 -0.54 10.04 2.25
C GLY A 48 0.41 8.85 2.35
N VAL A 49 1.02 8.54 1.21
CA VAL A 49 2.10 7.55 1.07
C VAL A 49 3.39 8.25 0.61
N GLU A 50 4.51 7.86 1.19
CA GLU A 50 5.84 8.19 0.70
C GLU A 50 6.58 6.90 0.32
N VAL A 51 7.20 6.90 -0.86
CA VAL A 51 7.99 5.77 -1.36
C VAL A 51 9.47 6.15 -1.34
N LYS A 52 10.32 5.26 -0.81
CA LYS A 52 11.78 5.45 -0.74
C LYS A 52 12.54 4.22 -1.24
N LYS A 53 13.59 4.45 -2.03
CA LYS A 53 14.59 3.43 -2.33
C LYS A 53 15.42 3.19 -1.08
N THR A 54 15.58 1.93 -0.70
CA THR A 54 16.55 1.52 0.31
C THR A 54 17.38 0.36 -0.20
N SER A 55 18.57 0.21 0.37
CA SER A 55 19.37 -1.00 0.21
C SER A 55 18.93 -2.02 1.26
N GLY A 56 18.84 -3.30 0.91
CA GLY A 56 18.45 -4.38 1.81
C GLY A 56 17.23 -5.15 1.31
N PRO A 57 17.08 -6.43 1.71
CA PRO A 57 16.09 -7.31 1.13
C PRO A 57 14.67 -6.99 1.62
N GLY A 58 13.73 -6.98 0.69
CA GLY A 58 12.30 -6.86 0.97
C GLY A 58 11.79 -5.43 0.97
N VAL A 59 10.47 -5.30 0.92
CA VAL A 59 9.74 -4.06 1.18
C VAL A 59 9.35 -4.00 2.65
N LEU A 60 9.74 -2.93 3.34
CA LEU A 60 9.23 -2.51 4.63
C LEU A 60 8.08 -1.51 4.44
N ILE A 61 6.91 -1.87 4.93
CA ILE A 61 5.74 -0.98 5.04
C ILE A 61 5.62 -0.53 6.49
N HIS A 62 5.71 0.76 6.78
CA HIS A 62 5.57 1.26 8.15
C HIS A 62 4.87 2.61 8.18
N ARG A 63 4.41 3.02 9.37
CA ARG A 63 3.81 4.33 9.59
C ARG A 63 4.85 5.30 10.14
N ASP A 64 4.94 6.47 9.53
CA ASP A 64 5.59 7.64 10.12
C ASP A 64 4.54 8.41 10.93
N ALA A 65 4.68 8.39 12.26
CA ALA A 65 3.73 9.03 13.16
C ALA A 65 3.89 10.56 13.23
N GLU A 66 5.06 11.10 12.90
CA GLU A 66 5.27 12.55 12.90
C GLU A 66 4.61 13.18 11.68
N GLN A 67 4.83 12.60 10.51
CA GLN A 67 4.26 13.07 9.25
C GLN A 67 2.85 12.52 8.98
N GLN A 68 2.38 11.55 9.77
CA GLN A 68 1.11 10.85 9.58
C GLN A 68 0.97 10.23 8.20
N ILE A 69 2.02 9.57 7.69
CA ILE A 69 2.03 8.93 6.37
C ILE A 69 2.36 7.43 6.47
N LEU A 70 1.98 6.69 5.43
CA LEU A 70 2.49 5.35 5.18
C LEU A 70 3.82 5.48 4.42
N VAL A 71 4.86 4.79 4.85
CA VAL A 71 6.15 4.75 4.17
C VAL A 71 6.35 3.36 3.59
N ILE A 72 6.62 3.31 2.30
CA ILE A 72 6.96 2.08 1.56
C ILE A 72 8.41 2.20 1.11
N SER A 73 9.27 1.34 1.66
CA SER A 73 10.70 1.32 1.33
C SER A 73 11.16 -0.10 1.05
N GLY A 74 12.15 -0.30 0.19
CA GLY A 74 12.70 -1.64 -0.05
C GLY A 74 13.73 -1.65 -1.17
N ASP A 75 14.25 -2.83 -1.53
CA ASP A 75 15.07 -3.00 -2.74
C ASP A 75 14.23 -2.97 -4.03
N CYS A 76 14.91 -2.90 -5.18
CA CYS A 76 14.25 -2.81 -6.48
C CYS A 76 13.37 -4.03 -6.78
N ALA A 77 13.88 -5.25 -6.60
CA ALA A 77 13.17 -6.47 -6.99
C ALA A 77 11.90 -6.65 -6.14
N SER A 78 12.00 -6.44 -4.83
CA SER A 78 10.86 -6.56 -3.92
C SER A 78 9.79 -5.49 -4.18
N ARG A 79 10.21 -4.26 -4.48
CA ARG A 79 9.27 -3.18 -4.85
C ARG A 79 8.59 -3.46 -6.18
N THR A 80 9.27 -4.06 -7.16
CA THR A 80 8.64 -4.46 -8.42
C THR A 80 7.47 -5.42 -8.17
N VAL A 81 7.65 -6.44 -7.32
CA VAL A 81 6.56 -7.36 -6.96
C VAL A 81 5.38 -6.63 -6.29
N LEU A 82 5.66 -5.75 -5.33
CA LEU A 82 4.60 -4.96 -4.70
C LEU A 82 3.87 -4.06 -5.71
N ALA A 83 4.60 -3.42 -6.62
CA ALA A 83 4.02 -2.59 -7.66
C ALA A 83 3.12 -3.39 -8.61
N GLU A 84 3.52 -4.60 -9.00
CA GLU A 84 2.71 -5.51 -9.82
C GLU A 84 1.41 -5.89 -9.11
N ASN A 85 1.45 -6.18 -7.81
CA ASN A 85 0.25 -6.45 -7.01
C ASN A 85 -0.70 -5.25 -6.96
N LEU A 86 -0.18 -4.04 -6.77
CA LEU A 86 -0.97 -2.80 -6.78
C LEU A 86 -1.57 -2.54 -8.16
N GLN A 87 -0.81 -2.78 -9.23
CA GLN A 87 -1.28 -2.63 -10.60
C GLN A 87 -2.38 -3.65 -10.93
N ALA A 88 -2.24 -4.89 -10.48
CA ALA A 88 -3.26 -5.91 -10.65
C ALA A 88 -4.57 -5.52 -9.96
N MET A 89 -4.51 -4.98 -8.74
CA MET A 89 -5.69 -4.44 -8.04
C MET A 89 -6.30 -3.23 -8.75
N ALA A 90 -5.48 -2.38 -9.39
CA ALA A 90 -5.97 -1.25 -10.16
C ALA A 90 -6.84 -1.67 -11.37
N THR A 91 -6.54 -2.82 -11.97
CA THR A 91 -7.23 -3.34 -13.16
C THR A 91 -8.25 -4.44 -12.85
N ALA A 92 -8.40 -4.83 -11.58
CA ALA A 92 -9.27 -5.93 -11.18
C ALA A 92 -10.75 -5.54 -11.29
N GLU A 93 -11.43 -6.08 -12.30
CA GLU A 93 -12.86 -5.80 -12.56
C GLU A 93 -13.81 -6.52 -11.59
N GLY A 94 -13.36 -7.62 -10.97
CA GLY A 94 -14.17 -8.45 -10.06
C GLY A 94 -14.31 -7.93 -8.63
N GLY A 95 -13.84 -6.72 -8.34
CA GLY A 95 -13.87 -6.16 -6.98
C GLY A 95 -12.99 -6.89 -5.96
N GLY A 96 -13.41 -6.88 -4.68
CA GLY A 96 -12.67 -7.49 -3.57
C GLY A 96 -11.56 -6.61 -2.95
N HIS A 97 -10.62 -7.26 -2.25
CA HIS A 97 -9.46 -6.62 -1.64
C HIS A 97 -8.28 -7.61 -1.58
N LEU A 98 -7.07 -7.06 -1.57
CA LEU A 98 -5.82 -7.80 -1.41
C LEU A 98 -5.24 -7.51 -0.02
N HIS A 99 -4.95 -8.57 0.72
CA HIS A 99 -4.18 -8.52 1.96
C HIS A 99 -2.69 -8.66 1.65
N ILE A 100 -1.89 -7.75 2.18
CA ILE A 100 -0.44 -7.75 2.07
C ILE A 100 0.10 -7.83 3.49
N ASP A 101 0.41 -9.06 3.91
CA ASP A 101 0.80 -9.39 5.27
C ASP A 101 2.17 -10.06 5.30
N TYR A 102 3.02 -9.58 6.20
CA TYR A 102 4.28 -10.26 6.45
C TYR A 102 4.06 -11.59 7.19
N PHE A 103 4.82 -12.61 6.78
CA PHE A 103 5.04 -13.83 7.55
C PHE A 103 6.53 -14.24 7.48
N PRO A 104 7.07 -15.01 8.44
CA PRO A 104 8.45 -15.44 8.39
C PRO A 104 8.81 -16.16 7.08
N GLY A 105 9.84 -15.68 6.38
CA GLY A 105 10.22 -16.20 5.06
C GLY A 105 9.46 -15.60 3.89
N HIS A 106 8.72 -14.51 4.09
CA HIS A 106 8.05 -13.78 3.02
C HIS A 106 9.04 -13.39 1.90
N PHE A 107 8.67 -13.61 0.64
CA PHE A 107 9.61 -13.53 -0.47
C PHE A 107 9.91 -12.10 -0.95
N TYR A 108 9.07 -11.11 -0.61
CA TYR A 108 9.28 -9.70 -0.96
C TYR A 108 8.96 -8.68 0.15
N LEU A 109 8.54 -9.12 1.34
CA LEU A 109 8.26 -8.21 2.46
C LEU A 109 9.32 -8.39 3.53
N ALA A 110 9.79 -7.28 4.07
CA ALA A 110 10.72 -7.26 5.18
C ALA A 110 9.97 -7.48 6.50
N GLU A 111 10.66 -8.08 7.47
CA GLU A 111 10.16 -8.22 8.84
C GLU A 111 9.81 -6.85 9.44
N GLY A 112 8.72 -6.80 10.20
CA GLY A 112 8.21 -5.55 10.78
C GLY A 112 7.33 -4.72 9.85
N SER A 113 7.04 -5.22 8.63
CA SER A 113 6.03 -4.60 7.76
C SER A 113 4.65 -4.66 8.39
N LEU A 114 3.95 -3.52 8.37
CA LEU A 114 2.54 -3.44 8.70
C LEU A 114 1.70 -4.13 7.63
N SER A 115 0.61 -4.72 8.07
CA SER A 115 -0.46 -5.24 7.21
C SER A 115 -1.09 -4.12 6.40
N LEU A 116 -1.23 -4.34 5.09
CA LEU A 116 -1.85 -3.40 4.17
C LEU A 116 -2.99 -4.09 3.42
N VAL A 117 -4.19 -3.53 3.55
CA VAL A 117 -5.39 -3.99 2.83
C VAL A 117 -5.67 -3.06 1.67
N VAL A 118 -5.52 -3.56 0.45
CA VAL A 118 -5.75 -2.81 -0.79
C VAL A 118 -7.14 -3.13 -1.30
N ASN A 119 -8.06 -2.17 -1.22
CA ASN A 119 -9.42 -2.33 -1.70
C ASN A 119 -9.51 -2.08 -3.20
N SER A 120 -10.24 -2.93 -3.93
CA SER A 120 -10.46 -2.74 -5.36
C SER A 120 -11.19 -1.41 -5.65
N PRO A 121 -10.81 -0.68 -6.71
CA PRO A 121 -11.56 0.49 -7.18
C PRO A 121 -12.99 0.14 -7.63
N HIS A 122 -13.22 -1.11 -8.02
CA HIS A 122 -14.49 -1.59 -8.56
C HIS A 122 -15.26 -2.27 -7.44
N ALA A 123 -16.01 -1.48 -6.66
CA ALA A 123 -16.79 -2.01 -5.54
C ALA A 123 -17.85 -3.02 -6.03
N GLY A 124 -17.74 -4.25 -5.54
CA GLY A 124 -18.69 -5.34 -5.79
C GLY A 124 -18.12 -6.67 -5.30
N MET A 125 -18.97 -7.55 -4.77
CA MET A 125 -18.63 -8.97 -4.65
C MET A 125 -18.26 -9.48 -6.06
N PRO A 126 -17.22 -10.31 -6.23
CA PRO A 126 -16.92 -10.89 -7.53
C PRO A 126 -18.16 -11.53 -8.12
N ASN A 127 -18.53 -11.11 -9.33
CA ASN A 127 -19.58 -11.76 -10.09
C ASN A 127 -19.12 -13.19 -10.33
N ARG A 128 -19.86 -14.11 -9.72
CA ARG A 128 -19.57 -15.53 -9.63
C ARG A 128 -19.79 -16.23 -10.97
#